data_AF-A0A5B6WSE5-F1
#
_entry.id   AF-A0A5B6WSE5-F1
#
_cell.length_a   1.000
_cell.length_b   1.000
_cell.length_c   1.000
_cell.angle_alpha   90.00
_cell.angle_beta   90.00
_cell.angle_gamma   90.00
#
_symmetry.space_group_name_H-M   'P 1'
#
loop_
_entity.id
_entity.type
_entity.pdbx_description
1 polymer ?
#
loop_
_entity_poly.entity_id
_entity_poly.type
_entity_poly.pdbx_seq_one_letter_code
_entity_poly.pdbx_strand_id
1 'polypeptide(L)'
;MSVRGRGRGRRGRGRGRGARAVSEASGHMPKMDVPASPVSENGSQDHRREDNTLTQAMLRVLERVAGTRTGPTARGSISERLKSSGAEVFRGVSGVAPNVVEYWLEAVERIMDDLECTVEQKLRGAVSLLRDEAYQWWLTIRERTEAAFVTWDFFKAAFQGKYVGTSYVDARRKEFLNLVQEYKTVAAYEVEFLRLSRYAWTIVPTDHERCVCFEDGLNDKLQVLIAPQQVRTFATLVEKAKIAEEAKNSERQIRERVRGKRDFTRVLLKGSKRGLKMMSQLKLEHLWLPIRVETVLTVGNYTPGNVGRELVVVLNVVPRIINIGIALDGLLRLRKLVTLMHSQLEALSSHREAVD
;
A
#
# COMPACT_ATOMS: atom_id res chain seq x y z
N MET A 1 -51.32 -50.29 8.34
CA MET A 1 -50.00 -50.23 9.03
C MET A 1 -49.59 -48.75 9.02
N SER A 2 -49.92 -47.91 10.02
CA SER A 2 -49.13 -47.61 11.24
C SER A 2 -47.63 -47.64 10.96
N VAL A 3 -46.85 -46.57 11.20
CA VAL A 3 -46.40 -46.16 12.55
C VAL A 3 -46.18 -44.63 12.67
N ARG A 4 -46.51 -44.13 13.86
CA ARG A 4 -46.34 -42.78 14.42
C ARG A 4 -44.90 -42.47 14.86
N GLY A 5 -44.49 -41.21 14.82
CA GLY A 5 -43.35 -40.67 15.56
C GLY A 5 -43.64 -39.32 16.22
N ARG A 6 -43.82 -39.31 17.55
CA ARG A 6 -43.91 -38.15 18.47
C ARG A 6 -42.49 -37.56 18.64
N GLY A 7 -42.19 -36.28 18.84
CA GLY A 7 -42.83 -35.19 19.59
C GLY A 7 -41.84 -34.70 20.67
N ARG A 8 -41.67 -33.38 20.87
CA ARG A 8 -41.26 -32.73 22.15
C ARG A 8 -41.20 -31.19 22.01
N GLY A 9 -42.27 -30.51 22.43
CA GLY A 9 -42.28 -29.08 22.72
C GLY A 9 -42.00 -28.82 24.19
N ARG A 10 -41.13 -27.85 24.51
CA ARG A 10 -40.82 -27.43 25.88
C ARG A 10 -41.74 -26.27 26.30
N ARG A 11 -42.44 -26.47 27.42
CA ARG A 11 -43.28 -25.50 28.13
C ARG A 11 -42.39 -24.55 28.95
N GLY A 12 -42.53 -23.24 28.76
CA GLY A 12 -42.00 -22.21 29.66
C GLY A 12 -42.93 -21.97 30.86
N ARG A 13 -42.36 -21.93 32.06
CA ARG A 13 -43.03 -21.59 33.33
C ARG A 13 -42.90 -20.09 33.58
N GLY A 14 -44.02 -19.41 33.83
CA GLY A 14 -44.05 -18.12 34.49
C GLY A 14 -44.33 -18.26 35.99
N ARG A 15 -43.83 -17.33 36.80
CA ARG A 15 -44.42 -16.84 38.07
C ARG A 15 -43.50 -15.79 38.71
N GLY A 16 -44.07 -14.66 39.12
CA GLY A 16 -43.40 -13.67 39.97
C GLY A 16 -43.94 -12.25 39.81
N ARG A 17 -45.20 -11.99 40.20
CA ARG A 17 -45.72 -10.64 40.49
C ARG A 17 -46.11 -10.61 41.97
N GLY A 18 -45.49 -9.71 42.74
CA GLY A 18 -45.93 -9.28 44.06
C GLY A 18 -46.63 -7.92 43.94
N ALA A 19 -47.79 -7.80 44.57
CA ALA A 19 -48.59 -6.57 44.67
C ALA A 19 -49.19 -6.46 46.08
N ARG A 20 -49.07 -5.28 46.71
CA ARG A 20 -49.96 -4.61 47.70
C ARG A 20 -49.13 -3.56 48.46
N ALA A 21 -49.62 -2.38 48.86
CA ALA A 21 -50.94 -1.73 48.97
C ALA A 21 -50.68 -0.18 48.94
N VAL A 22 -51.46 0.73 48.31
CA VAL A 22 -52.81 1.29 48.64
C VAL A 22 -52.80 1.99 50.02
N SER A 23 -53.22 3.25 50.30
CA SER A 23 -53.93 4.35 49.60
C SER A 23 -53.84 5.67 50.42
N GLU A 24 -54.06 6.83 49.76
CA GLU A 24 -54.91 8.02 50.10
C GLU A 24 -54.98 8.60 51.55
N ALA A 25 -55.24 9.88 51.86
CA ALA A 25 -55.41 11.17 51.17
C ALA A 25 -55.63 12.28 52.25
N SER A 26 -55.49 13.54 51.82
CA SER A 26 -56.26 14.74 52.25
C SER A 26 -55.93 15.46 53.58
N GLY A 27 -55.75 16.79 53.48
CA GLY A 27 -56.22 17.72 54.51
C GLY A 27 -55.39 18.98 54.82
N HIS A 28 -55.82 20.11 54.25
CA HIS A 28 -56.04 21.39 54.96
C HIS A 28 -54.85 22.33 55.33
N MET A 29 -54.91 23.58 54.83
CA MET A 29 -54.28 24.78 55.43
C MET A 29 -55.34 25.60 56.17
N PRO A 30 -54.99 26.49 57.13
CA PRO A 30 -54.83 27.91 56.75
C PRO A 30 -53.81 28.74 57.58
N LYS A 31 -53.67 29.99 57.10
CA LYS A 31 -52.82 31.15 57.48
C LYS A 31 -52.86 31.63 58.94
N MET A 32 -51.81 32.38 59.33
CA MET A 32 -51.88 33.56 60.21
C MET A 32 -50.81 34.61 59.84
N ASP A 33 -51.19 35.88 60.04
CA ASP A 33 -50.50 37.12 59.68
C ASP A 33 -49.59 37.68 60.82
N VAL A 34 -48.37 38.17 60.46
CA VAL A 34 -47.70 39.49 60.74
C VAL A 34 -47.61 40.05 62.21
N PRO A 35 -46.70 40.98 62.65
CA PRO A 35 -45.46 41.62 62.10
C PRO A 35 -44.20 41.64 63.04
N ALA A 36 -43.07 42.15 62.51
CA ALA A 36 -42.20 43.26 63.04
C ALA A 36 -40.67 42.98 63.07
N SER A 37 -39.92 43.84 62.35
CA SER A 37 -38.46 44.03 62.33
C SER A 37 -37.97 44.81 63.59
N PRO A 38 -36.67 45.14 63.86
CA PRO A 38 -35.54 45.51 62.96
C PRO A 38 -34.15 44.89 63.36
N VAL A 39 -33.06 44.99 62.59
CA VAL A 39 -32.11 46.12 62.51
C VAL A 39 -31.02 45.86 61.45
N SER A 40 -30.56 46.98 60.88
CA SER A 40 -29.53 47.31 59.88
C SER A 40 -28.26 46.45 59.73
N GLU A 41 -27.72 46.40 58.50
CA GLU A 41 -26.46 47.09 58.15
C GLU A 41 -26.20 47.16 56.63
N ASN A 42 -25.48 48.22 56.24
CA ASN A 42 -25.31 48.79 54.90
C ASN A 42 -24.48 47.96 53.92
N GLY A 43 -24.72 48.14 52.60
CA GLY A 43 -23.71 47.83 51.58
C GLY A 43 -24.17 47.91 50.12
N SER A 44 -23.97 49.08 49.49
CA SER A 44 -23.72 49.33 48.05
C SER A 44 -24.57 48.63 46.98
N GLN A 45 -25.48 49.39 46.37
CA GLN A 45 -26.27 48.96 45.22
C GLN A 45 -26.22 50.03 44.12
N ASP A 46 -25.16 50.06 43.31
CA ASP A 46 -25.18 50.85 42.06
C ASP A 46 -24.23 50.44 40.92
N HIS A 47 -23.73 49.19 40.88
CA HIS A 47 -22.83 48.74 39.78
C HIS A 47 -23.29 47.45 39.06
N ARG A 48 -24.56 47.03 39.25
CA ARG A 48 -25.05 45.75 38.69
C ARG A 48 -26.17 45.87 37.66
N ARG A 49 -26.63 47.09 37.38
CA ARG A 49 -27.76 47.35 36.46
C ARG A 49 -27.32 47.72 35.04
N GLU A 50 -26.17 48.39 34.89
CA GLU A 50 -25.65 48.84 33.59
C GLU A 50 -24.95 47.71 32.81
N ASP A 51 -24.30 46.77 33.50
CA ASP A 51 -23.70 45.61 32.84
C ASP A 51 -24.75 44.68 32.20
N ASN A 52 -25.95 44.57 32.76
CA ASN A 52 -27.01 43.77 32.17
C ASN A 52 -27.60 44.41 30.92
N THR A 53 -27.69 45.74 30.84
CA THR A 53 -28.19 46.43 29.64
C THR A 53 -27.18 46.39 28.51
N LEU A 54 -25.89 46.55 28.79
CA LEU A 54 -24.82 46.39 27.82
C LEU A 54 -24.74 44.95 27.31
N THR A 55 -24.78 43.96 28.21
CA THR A 55 -24.76 42.52 27.85
C THR A 55 -25.99 42.16 27.01
N GLN A 56 -27.16 42.69 27.34
CA GLN A 56 -28.40 42.43 26.60
C GLN A 56 -28.47 43.18 25.27
N ALA A 57 -27.88 44.38 25.18
CA ALA A 57 -27.72 45.11 23.92
C ALA A 57 -26.72 44.41 23.00
N MET A 58 -25.59 43.94 23.55
CA MET A 58 -24.60 43.15 22.81
C MET A 58 -25.19 41.83 22.32
N LEU A 59 -26.02 41.13 23.12
CA LEU A 59 -26.76 39.94 22.67
C LEU A 59 -27.71 40.26 21.51
N ARG A 60 -28.46 41.36 21.56
CA ARG A 60 -29.36 41.77 20.46
C ARG A 60 -28.61 42.22 19.20
N VAL A 61 -27.41 42.78 19.35
CA VAL A 61 -26.54 43.13 18.23
C VAL A 61 -25.92 41.86 17.65
N LEU A 62 -25.45 40.93 18.48
CA LEU A 62 -24.97 39.62 18.05
C LEU A 62 -26.09 38.79 17.39
N GLU A 63 -27.34 38.86 17.84
CA GLU A 63 -28.48 38.24 17.17
C GLU A 63 -28.81 38.89 15.83
N ARG A 64 -28.62 40.22 15.70
CA ARG A 64 -28.81 40.93 14.42
C ARG A 64 -27.64 40.74 13.44
N VAL A 65 -26.42 40.55 13.95
CA VAL A 65 -25.19 40.33 13.17
C VAL A 65 -25.00 38.85 12.82
N ALA A 66 -25.38 37.93 13.71
CA ALA A 66 -25.50 36.50 13.42
C ALA A 66 -26.78 36.17 12.62
N GLY A 67 -27.78 37.05 12.67
CA GLY A 67 -29.06 36.94 11.95
C GLY A 67 -28.98 37.14 10.44
N THR A 68 -27.82 37.46 9.86
CA THR A 68 -27.65 37.56 8.40
C THR A 68 -26.88 36.40 7.79
N ARG A 69 -26.94 35.19 8.37
CA ARG A 69 -26.53 33.99 7.62
C ARG A 69 -27.06 32.63 8.06
N THR A 70 -28.28 32.55 8.61
CA THR A 70 -29.00 31.26 8.69
C THR A 70 -30.52 31.48 8.72
N GLY A 71 -31.06 32.00 7.61
CA GLY A 71 -32.36 31.44 7.19
C GLY A 71 -32.15 29.93 6.95
N PRO A 72 -33.20 29.09 6.98
CA PRO A 72 -33.07 27.75 6.41
C PRO A 72 -32.58 27.98 5.00
N THR A 73 -31.29 27.72 4.73
CA THR A 73 -30.76 27.68 3.37
C THR A 73 -31.80 26.91 2.61
N ALA A 74 -32.44 27.52 1.61
CA ALA A 74 -33.36 26.83 0.74
C ALA A 74 -32.59 25.59 0.29
N ARG A 75 -32.86 24.45 0.94
CA ARG A 75 -32.11 23.23 0.73
C ARG A 75 -32.62 22.84 -0.63
N GLY A 76 -31.87 23.22 -1.66
CA GLY A 76 -32.27 23.10 -3.04
C GLY A 76 -32.78 21.70 -3.32
N SER A 77 -33.53 21.56 -4.41
CA SER A 77 -34.03 20.25 -4.81
C SER A 77 -32.87 19.22 -4.82
N ILE A 78 -33.17 17.94 -4.60
CA ILE A 78 -32.13 16.91 -4.60
C ILE A 78 -31.28 16.97 -5.89
N SER A 79 -31.90 17.34 -7.01
CA SER A 79 -31.21 17.55 -8.28
C SER A 79 -30.20 18.70 -8.24
N GLU A 80 -30.54 19.83 -7.62
CA GLU A 80 -29.62 20.97 -7.46
C GLU A 80 -28.45 20.60 -6.54
N ARG A 81 -28.72 19.90 -5.43
CA ARG A 81 -27.67 19.45 -4.51
C ARG A 81 -26.70 18.50 -5.21
N LEU A 82 -27.21 17.53 -5.97
CA LEU A 82 -26.39 16.59 -6.72
C LEU A 82 -25.49 17.29 -7.75
N LYS A 83 -26.03 18.22 -8.53
CA LYS A 83 -25.25 18.99 -9.52
C LYS A 83 -24.20 19.87 -8.85
N SER A 84 -24.54 20.55 -7.76
CA SER A 84 -23.59 21.35 -6.98
C SER A 84 -22.47 20.52 -6.36
N SER A 85 -22.72 19.24 -6.10
CA SER A 85 -21.73 18.26 -5.64
C SER A 85 -20.96 17.57 -6.77
N GLY A 86 -21.13 18.00 -8.02
CA GLY A 86 -20.40 17.47 -9.18
C GLY A 86 -21.01 16.22 -9.80
N ALA A 87 -22.26 15.87 -9.51
CA ALA A 87 -22.91 14.72 -10.14
C ALA A 87 -23.11 14.96 -11.64
N GLU A 88 -22.57 14.05 -12.45
CA GLU A 88 -22.64 14.14 -13.91
C GLU A 88 -23.97 13.61 -14.46
N VAL A 89 -24.35 14.12 -15.62
CA VAL A 89 -25.54 13.69 -16.35
C VAL A 89 -25.24 12.44 -17.17
N PHE A 90 -26.16 11.47 -17.15
CA PHE A 90 -26.07 10.26 -17.97
C PHE A 90 -27.09 10.27 -19.10
N ARG A 91 -26.61 10.30 -20.34
CA ARG A 91 -27.46 10.36 -21.55
C ARG A 91 -27.86 8.98 -22.09
N GLY A 92 -27.15 7.92 -21.71
CA GLY A 92 -27.44 6.56 -22.15
C GLY A 92 -27.12 6.25 -23.60
N VAL A 93 -26.25 7.04 -24.25
CA VAL A 93 -25.89 6.85 -25.66
C VAL A 93 -25.37 5.42 -25.88
N SER A 94 -25.98 4.71 -26.82
CA SER A 94 -25.49 3.40 -27.27
C SER A 94 -23.99 3.45 -27.63
N GLY A 95 -23.17 2.65 -26.94
CA GLY A 95 -21.71 2.58 -27.13
C GLY A 95 -20.87 3.11 -25.97
N VAL A 96 -21.47 3.63 -24.89
CA VAL A 96 -20.73 3.91 -23.65
C VAL A 96 -20.16 2.61 -23.08
N ALA A 97 -18.88 2.59 -22.74
CA ALA A 97 -18.23 1.41 -22.20
C ALA A 97 -18.81 1.03 -20.82
N PRO A 98 -19.09 -0.25 -20.53
CA PRO A 98 -19.74 -0.68 -19.29
C PRO A 98 -19.07 -0.18 -18.00
N ASN A 99 -17.74 -0.09 -17.97
CA ASN A 99 -16.99 0.45 -16.84
C ASN A 99 -17.32 1.92 -16.56
N VAL A 100 -17.51 2.74 -17.60
CA VAL A 100 -17.90 4.16 -17.45
C VAL A 100 -19.29 4.26 -16.82
N VAL A 101 -20.19 3.35 -17.19
CA VAL A 101 -21.54 3.31 -16.63
C VAL A 101 -21.54 2.90 -15.15
N GLU A 102 -20.71 1.92 -14.79
CA GLU A 102 -20.51 1.53 -13.38
C GLU A 102 -19.94 2.68 -12.57
N TYR A 103 -18.88 3.33 -13.04
CA TYR A 103 -18.28 4.47 -12.35
C TYR A 103 -19.26 5.63 -12.17
N TRP A 104 -20.12 5.88 -13.17
CA TRP A 104 -21.17 6.88 -13.03
C TRP A 104 -22.13 6.53 -11.89
N LEU A 105 -22.62 5.29 -11.83
CA LEU A 105 -23.55 4.87 -10.79
C LEU A 105 -22.90 4.90 -9.39
N GLU A 106 -21.66 4.39 -9.26
CA GLU A 106 -20.87 4.44 -8.03
C GLU A 106 -20.65 5.88 -7.55
N ALA A 107 -20.30 6.80 -8.46
CA ALA A 107 -20.08 8.21 -8.12
C ALA A 107 -21.38 8.89 -7.65
N VAL A 108 -22.50 8.63 -8.33
CA VAL A 108 -23.81 9.18 -7.95
C VAL A 108 -24.27 8.65 -6.60
N GLU A 109 -24.14 7.33 -6.36
CA GLU A 109 -24.49 6.72 -5.07
C GLU A 109 -23.64 7.30 -3.93
N ARG A 110 -22.32 7.44 -4.15
CA ARG A 110 -21.41 8.09 -3.17
C ARG A 110 -21.84 9.51 -2.83
N ILE A 111 -22.13 10.35 -3.83
CA ILE A 111 -22.59 11.72 -3.58
C ILE A 111 -23.92 11.71 -2.81
N MET A 112 -24.84 10.80 -3.12
CA MET A 112 -26.10 10.69 -2.39
C MET A 112 -25.92 10.26 -0.94
N ASP A 113 -24.97 9.37 -0.68
CA ASP A 113 -24.60 8.94 0.67
C ASP A 113 -23.99 10.10 1.47
N ASP A 114 -23.06 10.86 0.88
CA ASP A 114 -22.47 12.06 1.47
C ASP A 114 -23.53 13.15 1.77
N LEU A 115 -24.62 13.17 0.99
CA LEU A 115 -25.76 14.07 1.15
C LEU A 115 -26.85 13.53 2.09
N GLU A 116 -26.64 12.36 2.70
CA GLU A 116 -27.55 11.64 3.60
C GLU A 116 -28.95 11.45 2.99
N CYS A 117 -29.00 11.07 1.71
CA CYS A 117 -30.27 10.91 0.99
C CYS A 117 -31.05 9.68 1.48
N THR A 118 -32.36 9.83 1.71
CA THR A 118 -33.25 8.68 1.90
C THR A 118 -33.33 7.84 0.61
N VAL A 119 -33.75 6.58 0.71
CA VAL A 119 -33.85 5.66 -0.44
C VAL A 119 -34.74 6.26 -1.56
N GLU A 120 -35.81 6.95 -1.18
CA GLU A 120 -36.73 7.62 -2.12
C GLU A 120 -36.09 8.87 -2.74
N GLN A 121 -35.24 9.58 -2.00
CA GLN A 121 -34.46 10.70 -2.52
C GLN A 121 -33.37 10.23 -3.49
N LYS A 122 -32.73 9.09 -3.23
CA LYS A 122 -31.72 8.50 -4.13
C LYS A 122 -32.30 8.22 -5.51
N LEU A 123 -33.45 7.52 -5.55
CA LEU A 123 -34.13 7.24 -6.80
C LEU A 123 -34.48 8.51 -7.57
N ARG A 124 -35.15 9.48 -6.91
CA ARG A 124 -35.50 10.76 -7.55
C ARG A 124 -34.27 11.51 -8.05
N GLY A 125 -33.20 11.51 -7.27
CA GLY A 125 -31.94 12.15 -7.60
C GLY A 125 -31.30 11.54 -8.84
N ALA A 126 -31.15 10.20 -8.90
CA ALA A 126 -30.55 9.51 -10.02
C ALA A 126 -31.35 9.70 -11.31
N VAL A 127 -32.68 9.56 -11.23
CA VAL A 127 -33.58 9.80 -12.37
C VAL A 127 -33.47 11.25 -12.86
N SER A 128 -33.23 12.21 -11.97
CA SER A 128 -33.03 13.62 -12.36
C SER A 128 -31.73 13.88 -13.14
N LEU A 129 -30.76 12.96 -13.06
CA LEU A 129 -29.48 13.00 -13.78
C LEU A 129 -29.54 12.25 -15.13
N LEU A 130 -30.60 11.49 -15.40
CA LEU A 130 -30.79 10.83 -16.69
C LEU A 130 -31.26 11.84 -17.75
N ARG A 131 -30.74 11.73 -18.96
CA ARG A 131 -31.16 12.51 -20.13
C ARG A 131 -31.30 11.60 -21.34
N ASP A 132 -31.91 12.13 -22.40
CA ASP A 132 -31.96 11.54 -23.72
C ASP A 132 -32.41 10.06 -23.68
N GLU A 133 -31.64 9.14 -24.28
CA GLU A 133 -31.93 7.70 -24.36
C GLU A 133 -32.13 7.08 -22.96
N ALA A 134 -31.29 7.46 -21.99
CA ALA A 134 -31.40 6.92 -20.63
C ALA A 134 -32.70 7.29 -19.94
N TYR A 135 -33.16 8.53 -20.12
CA TYR A 135 -34.40 8.96 -19.51
C TYR A 135 -35.61 8.29 -20.17
N GLN A 136 -35.62 8.19 -21.51
CA GLN A 136 -36.69 7.52 -22.26
C GLN A 136 -36.79 6.03 -21.90
N TRP A 137 -35.65 5.36 -21.77
CA TRP A 137 -35.58 3.97 -21.29
C TRP A 137 -36.19 3.82 -19.90
N TRP A 138 -35.85 4.72 -18.96
CA TRP A 138 -36.38 4.67 -17.61
C TRP A 138 -37.90 4.86 -17.57
N LEU A 139 -38.44 5.80 -18.36
CA LEU A 139 -39.89 5.98 -18.48
C LEU A 139 -40.60 4.69 -18.92
N THR A 140 -40.04 4.01 -19.93
CA THR A 140 -40.60 2.76 -20.47
C THR A 140 -40.65 1.63 -19.42
N ILE A 141 -39.60 1.48 -18.61
CA ILE A 141 -39.58 0.47 -17.54
C ILE A 141 -40.54 0.83 -16.41
N ARG A 142 -40.54 2.10 -16.02
CA ARG A 142 -41.40 2.59 -14.94
C ARG A 142 -42.88 2.42 -15.27
N GLU A 143 -43.29 2.64 -16.51
CA GLU A 143 -44.69 2.42 -16.96
C GLU A 143 -45.12 0.95 -16.89
N ARG A 144 -44.18 0.02 -17.05
CA ARG A 144 -44.43 -1.43 -17.01
C ARG A 144 -44.35 -2.02 -15.59
N THR A 145 -43.99 -1.22 -14.60
CA THR A 145 -43.72 -1.66 -13.23
C THR A 145 -44.71 -0.98 -12.29
N GLU A 146 -45.33 -1.74 -11.39
CA GLU A 146 -46.23 -1.13 -10.39
C GLU A 146 -45.44 -0.19 -9.47
N ALA A 147 -46.03 0.95 -9.11
CA ALA A 147 -45.36 2.00 -8.35
C ALA A 147 -44.79 1.52 -7.00
N ALA A 148 -45.40 0.51 -6.38
CA ALA A 148 -44.94 -0.08 -5.13
C ALA A 148 -43.57 -0.79 -5.24
N PHE A 149 -43.18 -1.25 -6.43
CA PHE A 149 -41.92 -1.95 -6.67
C PHE A 149 -40.81 -1.04 -7.22
N VAL A 150 -41.12 0.22 -7.55
CA VAL A 150 -40.14 1.16 -8.11
C VAL A 150 -39.29 1.75 -6.97
N THR A 151 -38.29 0.99 -6.54
CA THR A 151 -37.33 1.36 -5.49
C THR A 151 -35.97 1.73 -6.07
N TRP A 152 -35.07 2.24 -5.21
CA TRP A 152 -33.66 2.48 -5.58
C TRP A 152 -32.97 1.19 -6.05
N ASP A 153 -33.17 0.08 -5.36
CA ASP A 153 -32.54 -1.20 -5.71
C ASP A 153 -33.07 -1.77 -7.02
N PHE A 154 -34.38 -1.61 -7.28
CA PHE A 154 -34.95 -1.94 -8.59
C PHE A 154 -34.31 -1.12 -9.71
N PHE A 155 -34.17 0.19 -9.51
CA PHE A 155 -33.48 1.07 -10.46
C PHE A 155 -32.04 0.59 -10.72
N LYS A 156 -31.26 0.33 -9.67
CA LYS A 156 -29.87 -0.16 -9.81
C LYS A 156 -29.79 -1.45 -10.62
N ALA A 157 -30.63 -2.44 -10.27
CA ALA A 157 -30.67 -3.72 -10.96
C ALA A 157 -31.04 -3.56 -12.45
N ALA A 158 -32.09 -2.80 -12.75
CA ALA A 158 -32.52 -2.54 -14.12
C ALA A 158 -31.46 -1.77 -14.93
N PHE A 159 -30.84 -0.75 -14.32
CA PHE A 159 -29.82 0.10 -14.94
C PHE A 159 -28.56 -0.69 -15.26
N GLN A 160 -28.05 -1.48 -14.31
CA GLN A 160 -26.93 -2.38 -14.53
C GLN A 160 -27.26 -3.43 -15.60
N GLY A 161 -28.46 -4.01 -15.56
CA GLY A 161 -28.90 -4.98 -16.57
C GLY A 161 -28.91 -4.40 -17.99
N LYS A 162 -29.35 -3.14 -18.17
CA LYS A 162 -29.42 -2.47 -19.47
C LYS A 162 -28.06 -2.03 -20.01
N TYR A 163 -27.23 -1.40 -19.17
CA TYR A 163 -26.05 -0.66 -19.65
C TYR A 163 -24.71 -1.31 -19.31
N VAL A 164 -24.67 -2.19 -18.30
CA VAL A 164 -23.46 -2.95 -17.97
C VAL A 164 -23.53 -4.33 -18.63
N GLY A 165 -24.67 -5.01 -18.46
CA GLY A 165 -24.93 -6.32 -19.03
C GLY A 165 -24.23 -7.46 -18.28
N THR A 166 -24.89 -8.62 -18.22
CA THR A 166 -24.37 -9.81 -17.54
C THR A 166 -23.08 -10.32 -18.18
N SER A 167 -22.96 -10.24 -19.51
CA SER A 167 -21.77 -10.68 -20.24
C SER A 167 -20.49 -9.93 -19.84
N TYR A 168 -20.60 -8.63 -19.54
CA TYR A 168 -19.47 -7.84 -19.07
C TYR A 168 -19.05 -8.28 -17.65
N VAL A 169 -20.02 -8.43 -16.75
CA VAL A 169 -19.78 -8.89 -15.37
C VAL A 169 -19.15 -10.28 -15.38
N ASP A 170 -19.66 -11.19 -16.22
CA ASP A 170 -19.14 -12.54 -16.37
C ASP A 170 -17.73 -12.54 -16.97
N ALA A 171 -17.45 -11.66 -17.93
CA ALA A 171 -16.11 -11.48 -18.47
C ALA A 171 -15.12 -10.99 -17.40
N ARG A 172 -15.52 -10.02 -16.56
CA ARG A 172 -14.69 -9.54 -15.44
C ARG A 172 -14.49 -10.60 -14.36
N ARG A 173 -15.52 -11.40 -14.06
CA ARG A 173 -15.38 -12.56 -13.16
C ARG A 173 -14.41 -13.59 -13.71
N LYS A 174 -14.46 -13.88 -15.01
CA LYS A 174 -13.52 -14.77 -15.68
C LYS A 174 -12.10 -14.20 -15.68
N GLU A 175 -11.94 -12.89 -15.86
CA GLU A 175 -10.65 -12.20 -15.75
C GLU A 175 -10.07 -12.35 -14.33
N PHE A 176 -10.90 -12.19 -13.29
CA PHE A 176 -10.50 -12.42 -11.90
C PHE A 176 -10.02 -13.86 -11.66
N LEU A 177 -10.76 -14.85 -12.15
CA LEU A 177 -10.42 -16.27 -11.95
C LEU A 177 -9.12 -16.69 -12.65
N ASN A 178 -8.73 -15.97 -13.71
CA ASN A 178 -7.48 -16.21 -14.41
C ASN A 178 -6.37 -15.22 -13.99
N LEU A 179 -6.62 -14.40 -12.97
CA LEU A 179 -5.68 -13.37 -12.55
C LEU A 179 -4.49 -14.01 -11.84
N VAL A 180 -3.32 -13.80 -12.42
CA VAL A 180 -2.02 -14.19 -11.88
C VAL A 180 -1.08 -12.99 -11.92
N GLN A 181 -0.11 -12.94 -11.01
CA GLN A 181 0.88 -11.87 -10.90
C GLN A 181 1.76 -11.79 -12.16
N GLU A 182 2.16 -12.94 -12.70
CA GLU A 182 3.06 -13.06 -13.86
C GLU A 182 4.35 -12.22 -13.73
N TYR A 183 4.46 -11.15 -14.53
CA TYR A 183 5.57 -10.19 -14.60
C TYR A 183 5.25 -8.86 -13.91
N LYS A 184 4.06 -8.71 -13.34
CA LYS A 184 3.64 -7.50 -12.61
C LYS A 184 4.30 -7.48 -11.23
N THR A 185 4.56 -6.29 -10.72
CA THR A 185 4.93 -6.13 -9.31
C THR A 185 3.78 -6.55 -8.42
N VAL A 186 4.06 -6.95 -7.17
CA VAL A 186 3.01 -7.30 -6.20
C VAL A 186 2.03 -6.13 -6.03
N ALA A 187 2.51 -4.89 -6.05
CA ALA A 187 1.65 -3.70 -5.97
C ALA A 187 0.72 -3.54 -7.18
N ALA A 188 1.20 -3.78 -8.39
CA ALA A 188 0.34 -3.72 -9.59
C ALA A 188 -0.69 -4.86 -9.60
N TYR A 189 -0.28 -6.05 -9.19
CA TYR A 189 -1.16 -7.21 -9.03
C TYR A 189 -2.24 -6.96 -7.96
N GLU A 190 -1.90 -6.37 -6.81
CA GLU A 190 -2.86 -5.97 -5.77
C GLU A 190 -3.94 -5.04 -6.30
N VAL A 191 -3.56 -3.99 -7.03
CA VAL A 191 -4.52 -3.03 -7.60
C VAL A 191 -5.51 -3.73 -8.53
N GLU A 192 -5.02 -4.62 -9.38
CA GLU A 192 -5.86 -5.36 -10.32
C GLU A 192 -6.74 -6.41 -9.63
N PHE A 193 -6.19 -7.10 -8.62
CA PHE A 193 -6.91 -8.04 -7.78
C PHE A 193 -8.09 -7.36 -7.08
N LEU A 194 -7.85 -6.22 -6.41
CA LEU A 194 -8.90 -5.45 -5.75
C LEU A 194 -9.93 -4.95 -6.75
N ARG A 195 -9.49 -4.43 -7.90
CA ARG A 195 -10.37 -3.96 -8.97
C ARG A 195 -11.33 -5.05 -9.43
N LEU A 196 -10.82 -6.26 -9.68
CA LEU A 196 -11.59 -7.38 -10.22
C LEU A 196 -12.38 -8.17 -9.16
N SER A 197 -11.93 -8.16 -7.91
CA SER A 197 -12.59 -8.89 -6.80
C SER A 197 -14.05 -8.46 -6.59
N ARG A 198 -14.40 -7.22 -6.95
CA ARG A 198 -15.78 -6.71 -6.87
C ARG A 198 -16.79 -7.53 -7.67
N TYR A 199 -16.35 -8.18 -8.76
CA TYR A 199 -17.19 -9.03 -9.62
C TYR A 199 -17.25 -10.50 -9.17
N ALA A 200 -16.43 -10.85 -8.19
CA ALA A 200 -16.19 -12.20 -7.70
C ALA A 200 -16.44 -12.32 -6.19
N TRP A 201 -17.34 -11.50 -5.63
CA TRP A 201 -17.63 -11.49 -4.19
C TRP A 201 -18.09 -12.85 -3.64
N THR A 202 -18.70 -13.69 -4.49
CA THR A 202 -19.08 -15.07 -4.13
C THR A 202 -17.90 -16.03 -4.02
N ILE A 203 -16.77 -15.70 -4.64
CA ILE A 203 -15.53 -16.49 -4.64
C ILE A 203 -14.62 -16.06 -3.49
N VAL A 204 -14.57 -14.76 -3.20
CA VAL A 204 -13.75 -14.18 -2.13
C VAL A 204 -14.57 -13.34 -1.12
N PRO A 205 -15.59 -13.94 -0.46
CA PRO A 205 -16.44 -13.20 0.47
C PRO A 205 -15.71 -12.79 1.75
N THR A 206 -14.76 -13.61 2.21
CA THR A 206 -14.00 -13.38 3.45
C THR A 206 -12.56 -12.96 3.17
N ASP A 207 -11.94 -12.34 4.16
CA ASP A 207 -10.53 -11.97 4.09
C ASP A 207 -9.61 -13.20 3.95
N HIS A 208 -10.04 -14.34 4.53
CA HIS A 208 -9.35 -15.61 4.39
C HIS A 208 -9.32 -16.11 2.94
N GLU A 209 -10.47 -16.12 2.25
CA GLU A 209 -10.54 -16.55 0.85
C GLU A 209 -9.80 -15.58 -0.07
N ARG A 210 -9.84 -14.28 0.22
CA ARG A 210 -9.01 -13.29 -0.48
C ARG A 210 -7.53 -13.62 -0.35
N CYS A 211 -7.06 -13.99 0.84
CA CYS A 211 -5.67 -14.38 1.06
C CYS A 211 -5.29 -15.60 0.23
N VAL A 212 -6.13 -16.65 0.26
CA VAL A 212 -5.90 -17.88 -0.53
C VAL A 212 -5.80 -17.56 -2.01
N CYS A 213 -6.82 -16.91 -2.58
CA CYS A 213 -6.82 -16.57 -4.00
C CYS A 213 -5.66 -15.64 -4.39
N PHE A 214 -5.32 -14.68 -3.53
CA PHE A 214 -4.21 -13.77 -3.80
C PHE A 214 -2.87 -14.54 -3.83
N GLU A 215 -2.64 -15.41 -2.85
CA GLU A 215 -1.45 -16.26 -2.74
C GLU A 215 -1.33 -17.26 -3.89
N ASP A 216 -2.44 -17.86 -4.30
CA ASP A 216 -2.50 -18.80 -5.44
C ASP A 216 -2.11 -18.12 -6.77
N GLY A 217 -2.41 -16.82 -6.91
CA GLY A 217 -2.02 -16.04 -8.07
C GLY A 217 -0.64 -15.40 -7.99
N LEU A 218 0.10 -15.52 -6.87
CA LEU A 218 1.46 -15.00 -6.77
C LEU A 218 2.43 -15.80 -7.66
N ASN A 219 3.52 -15.17 -8.07
CA ASN A 219 4.61 -15.88 -8.74
C ASN A 219 5.20 -16.96 -7.82
N ASP A 220 5.50 -18.15 -8.35
CA ASP A 220 6.05 -19.31 -7.61
C ASP A 220 7.21 -18.92 -6.66
N LYS A 221 8.08 -18.01 -7.11
CA LYS A 221 9.24 -17.55 -6.33
C LYS A 221 8.85 -16.83 -5.04
N LEU A 222 7.72 -16.13 -5.04
CA LEU A 222 7.15 -15.46 -3.87
C LEU A 222 6.24 -16.41 -3.11
N GLN A 223 5.45 -17.23 -3.79
CA GLN A 223 4.55 -18.20 -3.18
C GLN A 223 5.30 -19.12 -2.19
N VAL A 224 6.48 -19.61 -2.56
CA VAL A 224 7.33 -20.45 -1.68
C VAL A 224 7.77 -19.74 -0.39
N LEU A 225 7.88 -18.40 -0.41
CA LEU A 225 8.22 -17.63 0.78
C LEU A 225 7.00 -17.26 1.63
N ILE A 226 5.85 -17.08 0.99
CA ILE A 226 4.64 -16.54 1.60
C ILE A 226 3.75 -17.64 2.16
N ALA A 227 3.50 -18.70 1.39
CA ALA A 227 2.58 -19.79 1.75
C ALA A 227 2.84 -20.41 3.13
N PRO A 228 4.10 -20.70 3.54
CA PRO A 228 4.37 -21.29 4.85
C PRO A 228 3.98 -20.40 6.03
N GLN A 229 3.83 -19.08 5.81
CA GLN A 229 3.50 -18.12 6.86
C GLN A 229 2.01 -18.12 7.21
N GLN A 230 1.15 -18.72 6.37
CA GLN A 230 -0.29 -18.90 6.62
C GLN A 230 -1.01 -17.61 7.06
N VAL A 231 -0.67 -16.48 6.45
CA VAL A 231 -1.26 -15.17 6.81
C VAL A 231 -2.66 -15.09 6.23
N ARG A 232 -3.67 -14.88 7.10
CA ARG A 232 -5.10 -14.83 6.73
C ARG A 232 -5.72 -13.44 6.93
N THR A 233 -4.87 -12.42 6.89
CA THR A 233 -5.28 -11.03 6.85
C THR A 233 -4.74 -10.42 5.56
N PHE A 234 -5.61 -9.93 4.68
CA PHE A 234 -5.25 -9.57 3.31
C PHE A 234 -4.18 -8.47 3.27
N ALA A 235 -4.36 -7.40 4.05
CA ALA A 235 -3.40 -6.30 4.13
C ALA A 235 -2.00 -6.79 4.58
N THR A 236 -1.94 -7.66 5.59
CA THR A 236 -0.69 -8.22 6.11
C THR A 236 -0.02 -9.15 5.10
N LEU A 237 -0.80 -9.95 4.36
CA LEU A 237 -0.30 -10.84 3.32
C LEU A 237 0.34 -10.05 2.18
N VAL A 238 -0.37 -9.04 1.68
CA VAL A 238 0.10 -8.18 0.60
C VAL A 238 1.40 -7.49 0.99
N GLU A 239 1.48 -6.93 2.20
CA GLU A 239 2.69 -6.25 2.67
C GLU A 239 3.89 -7.21 2.74
N LYS A 240 3.67 -8.41 3.27
CA LYS A 240 4.71 -9.45 3.29
C LYS A 240 5.15 -9.86 1.88
N ALA A 241 4.21 -9.96 0.93
CA ALA A 241 4.52 -10.26 -0.46
C ALA A 241 5.37 -9.15 -1.11
N LYS A 242 5.08 -7.87 -0.83
CA LYS A 242 5.89 -6.73 -1.28
C LYS A 242 7.31 -6.78 -0.72
N ILE A 243 7.46 -7.03 0.58
CA ILE A 243 8.77 -7.18 1.24
C ILE A 243 9.55 -8.36 0.63
N ALA A 244 8.88 -9.49 0.40
CA ALA A 244 9.51 -10.67 -0.21
C ALA A 244 9.97 -10.40 -1.66
N GLU A 245 9.18 -9.64 -2.44
CA GLU A 245 9.54 -9.21 -3.79
C GLU A 245 10.79 -8.33 -3.78
N GLU A 246 10.86 -7.35 -2.88
CA GLU A 246 12.03 -6.49 -2.73
C GLU A 246 13.29 -7.29 -2.34
N ALA A 247 13.16 -8.22 -1.38
CA ALA A 247 14.25 -9.10 -0.97
C ALA A 247 14.77 -9.94 -2.14
N LYS A 248 13.86 -10.52 -2.96
CA LYS A 248 14.23 -11.33 -4.13
C LYS A 248 14.87 -10.51 -5.25
N ASN A 249 14.39 -9.29 -5.47
CA ASN A 249 14.99 -8.37 -6.43
C ASN A 249 16.40 -7.95 -6.00
N SER A 250 16.60 -7.69 -4.71
CA SER A 250 17.91 -7.38 -4.13
C SER A 250 18.90 -8.56 -4.26
N GLU A 251 18.47 -9.78 -3.92
CA GLU A 251 19.28 -10.99 -4.13
C GLU A 251 19.70 -11.15 -5.59
N ARG A 252 18.78 -10.91 -6.54
CA ARG A 252 19.06 -11.01 -7.98
C ARG A 252 20.13 -10.01 -8.41
N GLN A 253 20.02 -8.75 -7.97
CA GLN A 253 21.03 -7.73 -8.26
C GLN A 253 22.41 -8.10 -7.71
N ILE A 254 22.47 -8.64 -6.49
CA ILE A 254 23.74 -9.10 -5.89
C ILE A 254 24.32 -10.25 -6.73
N ARG A 255 23.51 -11.25 -7.10
CA ARG A 255 23.94 -12.38 -7.93
C ARG A 255 24.47 -11.93 -9.29
N GLU A 256 23.82 -10.95 -9.92
CA GLU A 256 24.25 -10.38 -11.20
C GLU A 256 25.57 -9.62 -11.08
N ARG A 257 25.75 -8.80 -10.03
CA ARG A 257 27.04 -8.13 -9.75
C ARG A 257 28.18 -9.12 -9.51
N VAL A 258 27.94 -10.19 -8.76
CA VAL A 258 28.93 -11.25 -8.51
C VAL A 258 29.25 -12.03 -9.79
N ARG A 259 28.26 -12.32 -10.63
CA ARG A 259 28.47 -12.97 -11.93
C ARG A 259 29.32 -12.10 -12.85
N GLY A 260 28.99 -10.81 -12.99
CA GLY A 260 29.77 -9.86 -13.79
C GLY A 260 31.24 -9.78 -13.35
N LYS A 261 31.51 -9.76 -12.04
CA LYS A 261 32.89 -9.80 -11.52
C LYS A 261 33.63 -11.09 -11.88
N ARG A 262 32.97 -12.26 -11.80
CA ARG A 262 33.57 -13.56 -12.17
C ARG A 262 33.83 -13.68 -13.67
N ASP A 263 32.95 -13.13 -14.50
CA ASP A 263 33.14 -13.13 -15.95
C ASP A 263 34.29 -12.19 -16.34
N PHE A 264 34.40 -11.02 -15.69
CA PHE A 264 35.54 -10.11 -15.88
C PHE A 264 36.87 -10.76 -15.48
N THR A 265 36.95 -11.43 -14.32
CA THR A 265 38.18 -12.14 -13.91
C THR A 265 38.53 -13.29 -14.84
N ARG A 266 37.54 -14.02 -15.36
CA ARG A 266 37.76 -15.07 -16.37
C ARG A 266 38.32 -14.53 -17.68
N VAL A 267 37.84 -13.37 -18.14
CA VAL A 267 38.35 -12.71 -19.36
C VAL A 267 39.80 -12.28 -19.17
N LEU A 268 40.14 -11.66 -18.03
CA LEU A 268 41.52 -11.28 -17.70
C LEU A 268 42.46 -12.50 -17.67
N LEU A 269 42.07 -13.58 -16.99
CA LEU A 269 42.86 -14.81 -16.92
C LEU A 269 43.04 -15.47 -18.30
N LYS A 270 42.02 -15.44 -19.17
CA LYS A 270 42.14 -15.94 -20.55
C LYS A 270 43.07 -15.06 -21.40
N GLY A 271 43.03 -13.74 -21.24
CA GLY A 271 43.96 -12.81 -21.89
C GLY A 271 45.41 -13.05 -21.48
N SER A 272 45.64 -13.24 -20.18
CA SER A 272 46.96 -13.57 -19.62
C SER A 272 47.50 -14.92 -20.13
N LYS A 273 46.65 -15.96 -20.23
CA LYS A 273 47.05 -17.27 -20.81
C LYS A 273 47.41 -17.19 -22.29
N ARG A 274 46.75 -16.34 -23.07
CA ARG A 274 47.14 -16.09 -24.48
C ARG A 274 48.48 -15.35 -24.56
N GLY A 275 48.71 -14.37 -23.68
CA GLY A 275 50.00 -13.71 -23.54
C GLY A 275 51.12 -14.69 -23.20
N LEU A 276 50.93 -15.56 -22.19
CA LEU A 276 51.91 -16.60 -21.86
C LEU A 276 52.12 -17.61 -23.00
N LYS A 277 51.06 -17.98 -23.74
CA LYS A 277 51.19 -18.89 -24.89
C LYS A 277 51.94 -18.25 -26.06
N MET A 278 51.76 -16.94 -26.26
CA MET A 278 52.51 -16.15 -27.25
C MET A 278 53.99 -16.03 -26.82
N MET A 279 54.26 -15.85 -25.53
CA MET A 279 55.62 -15.81 -24.97
C MET A 279 56.32 -17.18 -24.98
N SER A 280 55.59 -18.29 -24.91
CA SER A 280 56.17 -19.64 -25.07
C SER A 280 56.46 -20.01 -26.54
N GLN A 281 55.85 -19.31 -27.51
CA GLN A 281 56.11 -19.51 -28.95
C GLN A 281 57.23 -18.60 -29.48
N LEU A 282 57.50 -17.48 -28.81
CA LEU A 282 58.73 -16.72 -28.99
C LEU A 282 59.86 -17.50 -28.34
N LYS A 283 60.58 -18.28 -29.15
CA LYS A 283 61.74 -19.09 -28.77
C LYS A 283 62.66 -18.25 -27.87
N LEU A 284 62.77 -18.66 -26.60
CA LEU A 284 63.50 -17.97 -25.54
C LEU A 284 65.03 -18.17 -25.68
N GLU A 285 65.55 -18.10 -26.91
CA GLU A 285 66.95 -18.39 -27.23
C GLU A 285 67.80 -17.13 -27.47
N HIS A 286 67.23 -15.93 -27.36
CA HIS A 286 67.97 -14.68 -27.63
C HIS A 286 67.94 -13.60 -26.55
N LEU A 287 67.57 -13.93 -25.30
CA LEU A 287 67.56 -12.92 -24.23
C LEU A 287 68.29 -13.35 -22.95
N TRP A 288 69.53 -13.79 -23.11
CA TRP A 288 70.54 -13.73 -22.05
C TRP A 288 71.64 -12.75 -22.49
N LEU A 289 71.40 -11.45 -22.28
CA LEU A 289 72.48 -10.47 -22.19
C LEU A 289 72.58 -10.01 -20.72
N PRO A 290 73.79 -9.96 -20.13
CA PRO A 290 73.96 -9.63 -18.73
C PRO A 290 73.67 -8.14 -18.51
N ILE A 291 72.61 -7.83 -17.76
CA ILE A 291 72.36 -6.48 -17.27
C ILE A 291 73.40 -6.19 -16.17
N ARG A 292 74.38 -5.37 -16.51
CA ARG A 292 75.35 -4.76 -15.60
C ARG A 292 74.62 -3.67 -14.80
N VAL A 293 74.51 -3.84 -13.49
CA VAL A 293 73.93 -2.84 -12.58
C VAL A 293 75.08 -2.05 -11.96
N GLU A 294 75.30 -0.82 -12.42
CA GLU A 294 76.14 0.16 -11.72
C GLU A 294 75.26 0.93 -10.71
N THR A 295 75.50 0.67 -9.44
CA THR A 295 75.04 1.50 -8.32
C THR A 295 75.97 2.70 -8.16
N VAL A 296 75.45 3.91 -8.38
CA VAL A 296 76.09 5.15 -7.91
C VAL A 296 75.23 5.73 -6.78
N LEU A 297 75.74 5.58 -5.56
CA LEU A 297 75.33 6.33 -4.39
C LEU A 297 75.97 7.72 -4.49
N THR A 298 75.16 8.79 -4.46
CA THR A 298 75.64 10.12 -4.08
C THR A 298 74.94 10.54 -2.80
N VAL A 299 75.67 10.36 -1.70
CA VAL A 299 75.40 10.97 -0.39
C VAL A 299 75.80 12.44 -0.49
N GLY A 300 74.83 13.34 -0.34
CA GLY A 300 75.06 14.78 -0.13
C GLY A 300 74.76 15.14 1.32
N ASN A 301 75.75 15.71 2.01
CA ASN A 301 75.75 15.98 3.45
C ASN A 301 74.83 17.14 3.90
N TYR A 302 74.12 16.89 5.01
CA TYR A 302 73.71 17.76 6.15
C TYR A 302 73.53 19.29 6.00
N THR A 303 72.40 19.81 6.52
CA THR A 303 72.36 20.57 7.79
C THR A 303 70.91 20.73 8.33
N PRO A 304 70.69 20.80 9.66
CA PRO A 304 69.37 20.73 10.28
C PRO A 304 68.82 22.11 10.64
N GLY A 305 67.66 22.47 10.11
CA GLY A 305 66.96 23.69 10.53
C GLY A 305 65.91 24.16 9.55
N ASN A 306 64.71 23.58 9.64
CA ASN A 306 63.46 24.34 9.73
C ASN A 306 62.26 23.41 9.55
N VAL A 307 61.52 23.28 10.63
CA VAL A 307 60.15 22.77 10.65
C VAL A 307 59.27 23.74 9.86
N GLY A 308 58.58 23.23 8.85
CA GLY A 308 57.50 23.94 8.18
C GLY A 308 57.70 24.02 6.66
N ARG A 309 56.83 23.30 5.95
CA ARG A 309 56.61 23.26 4.49
C ARG A 309 57.31 22.13 3.73
N GLU A 310 56.90 20.89 3.98
CA GLU A 310 56.84 19.87 2.91
C GLU A 310 55.80 18.76 3.16
N LEU A 311 54.74 19.10 3.89
CA LEU A 311 53.59 18.22 4.15
C LEU A 311 52.52 18.36 3.06
N VAL A 312 52.91 18.28 1.78
CA VAL A 312 51.94 18.22 0.65
C VAL A 312 52.33 17.18 -0.42
N VAL A 313 53.53 16.61 -0.43
CA VAL A 313 53.91 15.60 -1.45
C VAL A 313 53.85 14.14 -0.92
N VAL A 314 53.68 13.93 0.38
CA VAL A 314 53.71 12.57 0.98
C VAL A 314 52.35 11.84 0.95
N LEU A 315 51.24 12.49 0.59
CA LEU A 315 49.91 11.85 0.52
C LEU A 315 49.48 11.36 -0.87
N ASN A 316 50.40 11.25 -1.84
CA ASN A 316 50.05 10.75 -3.18
C ASN A 316 50.94 9.62 -3.72
N VAL A 317 51.82 9.03 -2.89
CA VAL A 317 52.71 7.93 -3.30
C VAL A 317 52.42 6.61 -2.56
N VAL A 318 51.67 6.63 -1.47
CA VAL A 318 51.39 5.44 -0.64
C VAL A 318 50.57 4.35 -1.38
N PRO A 319 49.60 4.65 -2.26
CA PRO A 319 48.88 3.58 -2.99
C PRO A 319 49.72 2.88 -4.07
N ARG A 320 50.74 3.55 -4.62
CA ARG A 320 51.60 2.99 -5.67
C ARG A 320 52.66 2.05 -5.10
N ILE A 321 53.19 2.35 -3.92
CA ILE A 321 54.19 1.48 -3.25
C ILE A 321 53.54 0.19 -2.74
N ILE A 322 52.29 0.24 -2.23
CA ILE A 322 51.56 -0.96 -1.80
C ILE A 322 51.23 -1.87 -3.00
N ASN A 323 50.83 -1.31 -4.14
CA ASN A 323 50.58 -2.09 -5.36
C ASN A 323 51.85 -2.74 -5.94
N ILE A 324 53.00 -2.06 -5.86
CA ILE A 324 54.30 -2.63 -6.26
C ILE A 324 54.73 -3.72 -5.26
N GLY A 325 54.50 -3.53 -3.96
CA GLY A 325 54.78 -4.53 -2.93
C GLY A 325 53.95 -5.81 -3.09
N ILE A 326 52.65 -5.69 -3.40
CA ILE A 326 51.77 -6.83 -3.66
C ILE A 326 52.15 -7.53 -4.98
N ALA A 327 52.54 -6.77 -6.01
CA ALA A 327 53.00 -7.32 -7.27
C ALA A 327 54.32 -8.08 -7.11
N LEU A 328 55.26 -7.57 -6.30
CA LEU A 328 56.54 -8.23 -5.99
C LEU A 328 56.36 -9.47 -5.11
N ASP A 329 55.48 -9.44 -4.10
CA ASP A 329 55.16 -10.65 -3.30
C ASP A 329 54.50 -11.74 -4.17
N GLY A 330 53.59 -11.34 -5.07
CA GLY A 330 53.02 -12.24 -6.08
C GLY A 330 54.07 -12.86 -7.00
N LEU A 331 55.03 -12.06 -7.48
CA LEU A 331 56.14 -12.54 -8.31
C LEU A 331 57.08 -13.48 -7.55
N LEU A 332 57.36 -13.19 -6.27
CA LEU A 332 58.21 -14.03 -5.42
C LEU A 332 57.54 -15.38 -5.11
N ARG A 333 56.22 -15.39 -4.86
CA ARG A 333 55.43 -16.61 -4.70
C ARG A 333 55.38 -17.44 -5.97
N LEU A 334 55.20 -16.80 -7.13
CA LEU A 334 55.26 -17.49 -8.42
C LEU A 334 56.64 -18.10 -8.68
N ARG A 335 57.72 -17.37 -8.37
CA ARG A 335 59.09 -17.90 -8.49
C ARG A 335 59.30 -19.12 -7.59
N LYS A 336 58.83 -19.11 -6.33
CA LYS A 336 58.90 -20.26 -5.42
C LYS A 336 58.10 -21.47 -5.92
N LEU A 337 56.93 -21.22 -6.50
CA LEU A 337 56.07 -22.28 -7.06
C LEU A 337 56.71 -22.93 -8.28
N VAL A 338 57.33 -22.12 -9.15
CA VAL A 338 58.06 -22.61 -10.33
C VAL A 338 59.28 -23.44 -9.92
N THR A 339 60.06 -23.01 -8.93
CA THR A 339 61.20 -23.80 -8.43
C THR A 339 60.76 -25.10 -7.77
N LEU A 340 59.63 -25.10 -7.04
CA LEU A 340 59.09 -26.30 -6.41
C LEU A 340 58.59 -27.30 -7.46
N MET A 341 57.89 -26.81 -8.49
CA MET A 341 57.43 -27.65 -9.60
C MET A 341 58.59 -28.24 -10.38
N HIS A 342 59.68 -27.49 -10.58
CA HIS A 342 60.88 -27.99 -11.25
C HIS A 342 61.57 -29.11 -10.45
N SER A 343 61.74 -28.92 -9.14
CA SER A 343 62.30 -29.95 -8.25
C SER A 343 61.44 -31.21 -8.15
N GLN A 344 60.11 -31.06 -8.16
CA GLN A 344 59.20 -32.21 -8.20
C GLN A 344 59.26 -32.96 -9.54
N LEU A 345 59.46 -32.25 -10.65
CA LEU A 345 59.62 -32.85 -11.97
C LEU A 345 60.93 -33.64 -12.08
N GLU A 346 62.02 -33.09 -11.53
CA GLU A 346 63.33 -33.78 -11.47
C GLU A 346 63.26 -35.03 -10.58
N ALA A 347 62.58 -34.96 -9.43
CA ALA A 347 62.39 -36.12 -8.56
C ALA A 347 61.56 -37.24 -9.20
N LEU A 348 60.50 -36.88 -9.95
CA LEU A 348 59.69 -37.85 -10.70
C LEU A 348 60.43 -38.43 -11.91
N SER A 349 61.31 -37.66 -12.55
CA SER A 349 62.18 -38.14 -13.62
C SER A 349 63.21 -39.15 -13.08
N SER A 350 63.82 -38.86 -11.93
CA SER A 350 64.82 -39.74 -11.31
C SER A 350 64.22 -41.04 -10.79
N HIS A 351 62.99 -41.02 -10.27
CA HIS A 351 62.31 -42.24 -9.81
C HIS A 351 61.85 -43.13 -10.98
N ARG A 352 61.66 -42.56 -12.18
CA ARG A 352 61.28 -43.30 -13.39
C ARG A 352 62.47 -44.04 -14.01
N GLU A 353 63.69 -43.50 -13.89
CA GLU A 353 64.93 -44.16 -14.35
C GLU A 353 65.46 -45.24 -13.39
N ALA A 354 64.92 -45.34 -12.17
CA ALA A 354 65.32 -46.34 -11.17
C ALA A 354 64.40 -47.59 -11.11
N VAL A 355 63.34 -47.63 -11.92
CA VAL A 355 62.33 -48.72 -11.93
C VAL A 355 62.34 -49.53 -13.24
N ASP A 356 63.15 -49.13 -14.21
CA ASP A 356 63.58 -49.95 -15.36
C ASP A 356 65.01 -50.45 -15.12
#